data_AF-A0A061LXR8-F1
#
_entry.id   AF-A0A061LXR8-F1
#
_cell.length_a   1.000
_cell.length_b   1.000
_cell.length_c   1.000
_cell.angle_alpha   90.00
_cell.angle_beta   90.00
_cell.angle_gamma   90.00
#
_symmetry.space_group_name_H-M   'P 1'
#
loop_
_entity.id
_entity.type
_entity.pdbx_description
1 polymer ?
#
loop_
_entity_poly.entity_id
_entity_poly.type
_entity_poly.pdbx_seq_one_letter_code
_entity_poly.pdbx_strand_id
1 'polypeptide(L)'
;MQLGARWRVGDPPHRSVPPALHATIAAQQAEHPEASSWTLTWLEGRPRCALEHAVIVTLDAAGRPLVLDGADPASDRASASEDDEDEDDDWLL
;
A
#
# COMPACT_ATOMS: atom_id res chain seq x y z
N MET A 1 -15.89 14.01 13.92
CA MET A 1 -14.94 14.30 12.82
C MET A 1 -13.55 13.98 13.32
N GLN A 2 -12.88 13.00 12.72
CA GLN A 2 -11.53 12.60 13.14
C GLN A 2 -10.52 13.17 12.15
N LEU A 3 -9.63 14.02 12.64
CA LEU A 3 -8.68 14.73 11.79
C LEU A 3 -7.60 13.75 11.32
N GLY A 4 -7.32 13.78 10.01
CA GLY A 4 -6.16 13.11 9.44
C GLY A 4 -4.84 13.73 9.94
N ALA A 5 -3.73 13.07 9.67
CA ALA A 5 -2.40 13.56 10.01
C ALA A 5 -1.40 13.16 8.93
N ARG A 6 -0.31 13.92 8.80
CA ARG A 6 0.83 13.56 7.94
C ARG A 6 2.11 13.67 8.76
N TRP A 7 3.01 12.71 8.63
CA TRP A 7 4.34 12.71 9.26
C TRP A 7 5.38 12.14 8.30
N ARG A 8 6.67 12.34 8.63
CA ARG A 8 7.78 11.86 7.80
C ARG A 8 8.14 10.42 8.17
N VAL A 9 8.66 9.67 7.20
CA VAL A 9 9.31 8.38 7.47
C VAL A 9 10.49 8.60 8.41
N GLY A 10 10.66 7.71 9.40
CA GLY A 10 11.67 7.84 10.47
C GLY A 10 11.27 8.72 11.66
N ASP A 11 10.21 9.52 11.55
CA ASP A 11 9.62 10.25 12.67
C ASP A 11 8.64 9.35 13.45
N PRO A 12 8.47 9.54 14.78
CA PRO A 12 7.47 8.81 15.54
C PRO A 12 6.06 8.94 14.92
N PRO A 13 5.26 7.84 14.90
CA PRO A 13 3.88 7.91 14.42
C PRO A 13 3.08 8.98 15.14
N HIS A 14 2.24 9.71 14.41
CA HIS A 14 1.37 10.73 15.00
C HIS A 14 0.47 10.11 16.09
N ARG A 15 0.18 10.85 17.17
CA ARG A 15 -0.62 10.38 18.33
C ARG A 15 -1.99 9.78 17.99
N SER A 16 -2.53 10.08 16.81
CA SER A 16 -3.80 9.55 16.32
C SER A 16 -3.67 8.14 15.73
N VAL A 17 -2.46 7.67 15.45
CA VAL A 17 -2.19 6.34 14.91
C VAL A 17 -2.28 5.32 16.03
N PRO A 18 -3.13 4.28 15.92
CA PRO A 18 -3.23 3.26 16.97
C PRO A 18 -1.92 2.50 17.18
N PRO A 19 -1.59 2.15 18.44
CA PRO A 19 -0.35 1.46 18.77
C PRO A 19 -0.22 0.09 18.08
N ALA A 20 -1.34 -0.58 17.79
CA ALA A 20 -1.36 -1.83 17.04
C ALA A 20 -0.70 -1.71 15.66
N LEU A 21 -0.72 -0.53 15.03
CA LEU A 21 -0.14 -0.31 13.70
C LEU A 21 1.35 0.08 13.75
N HIS A 22 1.91 0.42 14.93
CA HIS A 22 3.25 1.00 15.02
C HIS A 22 4.34 0.03 14.55
N ALA A 23 4.24 -1.24 14.93
CA ALA A 23 5.19 -2.28 14.51
C ALA A 23 5.14 -2.49 12.99
N THR A 24 3.94 -2.55 12.41
CA THR A 24 3.75 -2.70 10.97
C THR A 24 4.27 -1.48 10.21
N ILE A 25 3.98 -0.27 10.69
CA ILE A 25 4.51 0.98 10.10
C ILE A 25 6.05 0.96 10.07
N ALA A 26 6.69 0.59 11.18
CA ALA A 26 8.15 0.51 11.25
C ALA A 26 8.72 -0.54 10.28
N ALA A 27 8.06 -1.70 10.14
CA ALA A 27 8.45 -2.72 9.17
C ALA A 27 8.34 -2.20 7.73
N GLN A 28 7.21 -1.58 7.37
CA GLN A 28 7.01 -1.04 6.02
C GLN A 28 7.96 0.11 5.69
N GLN A 29 8.37 0.91 6.68
CA GLN A 29 9.41 1.93 6.48
C GLN A 29 10.77 1.32 6.13
N ALA A 30 11.09 0.13 6.66
CA ALA A 30 12.34 -0.58 6.34
C ALA A 30 12.27 -1.28 4.97
N GLU A 31 11.09 -1.75 4.57
CA GLU A 31 10.86 -2.39 3.27
C GLU A 31 10.79 -1.39 2.12
N HIS A 32 10.36 -0.15 2.38
CA HIS A 32 10.22 0.92 1.38
C HIS A 32 11.07 2.15 1.73
N PRO A 33 12.40 2.07 1.61
CA PRO A 33 13.30 3.18 1.92
C PRO A 33 13.14 4.38 0.97
N GLU A 34 12.54 4.18 -0.22
CA GLU A 34 12.23 5.26 -1.16
C GLU A 34 11.09 6.18 -0.72
N ALA A 35 10.24 5.73 0.21
CA ALA A 35 9.09 6.50 0.65
C ALA A 35 9.49 7.63 1.63
N SER A 36 8.91 8.81 1.46
CA SER A 36 9.30 9.98 2.27
C SER A 36 8.33 10.32 3.40
N SER A 37 7.05 9.96 3.24
CA SER A 37 6.00 10.41 4.16
C SER A 37 4.85 9.44 4.33
N TRP A 38 4.21 9.54 5.49
CA TRP A 38 3.01 8.81 5.86
C TRP A 38 1.82 9.75 5.95
N THR A 39 0.66 9.30 5.49
CA THR A 39 -0.61 10.01 5.58
C THR A 39 -1.65 9.15 6.28
N LEU A 40 -2.13 9.59 7.44
CA LEU A 40 -3.27 9.01 8.15
C LEU A 40 -4.56 9.66 7.67
N THR A 41 -5.47 8.81 7.21
CA THR A 41 -6.86 9.13 6.91
C THR A 41 -7.78 8.25 7.76
N TRP A 42 -9.03 8.66 7.91
CA TRP A 42 -10.06 7.89 8.62
C TRP A 42 -11.19 7.58 7.64
N LEU A 43 -11.41 6.29 7.36
CA LEU A 43 -12.50 5.82 6.50
C LEU A 43 -13.45 4.98 7.35
N GLU A 44 -14.70 5.40 7.45
CA GLU A 44 -15.73 4.68 8.23
C GLU A 44 -15.32 4.40 9.69
N GLY A 45 -14.52 5.31 10.28
CA GLY A 45 -13.98 5.15 11.64
C GLY A 45 -12.72 4.27 11.72
N ARG A 46 -12.21 3.77 10.60
CA ARG A 46 -11.00 2.95 10.54
C ARG A 46 -9.77 3.79 10.17
N PRO A 47 -8.64 3.60 10.86
CA PRO A 47 -7.39 4.27 10.55
C PRO A 47 -6.79 3.68 9.26
N ARG A 48 -6.47 4.54 8.30
CA ARG A 48 -5.79 4.17 7.06
C ARG A 48 -4.52 4.99 6.92
N CYS A 49 -3.38 4.37 7.22
CA CYS A 49 -2.05 4.97 7.10
C CYS A 49 -1.46 4.61 5.74
N ALA A 50 -1.49 5.53 4.80
CA ALA A 50 -0.86 5.37 3.50
C ALA A 50 0.62 5.81 3.56
N LEU A 51 1.51 4.92 3.11
CA LEU A 51 2.90 5.24 2.79
C LEU A 51 2.95 5.76 1.35
N GLU A 52 3.65 6.87 1.15
CA GLU A 52 3.77 7.54 -0.14
C GLU A 52 4.11 6.56 -1.29
N HIS A 53 3.14 6.34 -2.18
CA HIS A 53 3.22 5.49 -3.38
C HIS A 53 3.62 4.01 -3.15
N ALA A 54 3.56 3.50 -1.92
CA ALA A 54 4.05 2.14 -1.61
C ALA A 54 2.93 1.22 -1.11
N VAL A 55 2.46 1.46 0.11
CA VAL A 55 1.56 0.55 0.83
C VAL A 55 0.57 1.31 1.69
N ILE A 56 -0.46 0.61 2.14
CA ILE A 56 -1.47 1.16 3.05
C ILE A 56 -1.65 0.22 4.22
N VAL A 57 -1.35 0.73 5.41
CA VAL A 57 -1.49 0.03 6.68
C VAL A 57 -2.81 0.42 7.34
N THR A 58 -3.66 -0.55 7.64
CA THR A 58 -5.00 -0.37 8.23
C THR A 58 -5.30 -1.45 9.26
N LEU A 59 -6.46 -1.36 9.92
CA LEU A 59 -7.00 -2.42 10.77
C LEU A 59 -8.12 -3.19 10.05
N ASP A 60 -8.13 -4.52 10.21
CA ASP A 60 -9.24 -5.38 9.80
C ASP A 60 -10.44 -5.26 10.77
N ALA A 61 -11.51 -6.01 10.51
CA ALA A 61 -12.70 -6.01 11.37
C ALA A 61 -12.44 -6.57 12.79
N ALA A 62 -11.38 -7.36 12.97
CA ALA A 62 -10.94 -7.90 14.25
C ALA A 62 -9.93 -7.00 14.98
N GLY A 63 -9.57 -5.85 14.40
CA GLY A 63 -8.57 -4.93 14.96
C GLY A 63 -7.13 -5.40 14.77
N ARG A 64 -6.86 -6.27 13.80
CA ARG A 64 -5.51 -6.72 13.44
C ARG A 64 -4.92 -5.84 12.33
N PRO A 65 -3.60 -5.59 12.34
CA PRO A 65 -2.93 -4.88 11.26
C PRO A 65 -3.07 -5.62 9.93
N LEU A 66 -3.43 -4.89 8.89
CA LEU A 66 -3.51 -5.35 7.51
C LEU A 66 -2.70 -4.39 6.65
N VAL A 67 -1.86 -4.94 5.77
CA VAL A 67 -1.12 -4.19 4.76
C VAL A 67 -1.79 -4.45 3.42
N LEU A 68 -2.12 -3.38 2.72
CA LEU A 68 -2.61 -3.39 1.36
C LEU A 68 -1.52 -2.81 0.47
N ASP A 69 -1.37 -3.35 -0.72
CA ASP A 69 -0.60 -2.71 -1.78
C ASP A 69 -1.15 -1.30 -2.06
N GLY A 70 -0.25 -0.34 -2.22
CA GLY A 70 -0.56 1.04 -2.57
C GLY A 70 -0.67 1.25 -4.08
N ALA A 71 -0.50 0.18 -4.87
CA ALA A 71 -0.79 0.16 -6.29
C ALA A 71 -2.31 0.28 -6.46
N ASP A 72 -2.73 1.13 -7.38
CA ASP A 72 -4.13 1.21 -7.77
C ASP A 72 -4.62 -0.19 -8.18
N PRO A 73 -5.80 -0.66 -7.74
CA PRO A 73 -6.32 -1.98 -8.10
C PRO A 73 -6.55 -2.15 -9.61
N ALA A 74 -6.42 -1.09 -10.43
CA ALA A 74 -6.38 -1.20 -11.88
C ALA A 74 -5.04 -1.72 -12.44
N SER A 75 -3.99 -1.84 -11.62
CA SER A 75 -2.68 -2.35 -12.04
C SER A 75 -2.59 -3.89 -12.05
N ASP A 76 -3.60 -4.59 -11.53
CA ASP A 76 -3.76 -6.05 -11.62
C ASP A 76 -4.36 -6.48 -12.97
N ARG A 77 -3.94 -5.84 -14.07
CA ARG A 77 -4.38 -6.20 -15.43
C ARG A 77 -3.24 -6.35 -16.42
N ALA A 78 -2.02 -6.53 -15.92
CA ALA A 78 -0.81 -6.80 -16.69
C ALA A 78 -0.04 -7.97 -16.08
N SER A 79 -0.69 -9.11 -15.88
CA SER A 79 -0.05 -10.41 -15.70
C SER A 79 -1.08 -11.51 -15.98
N ALA A 80 -1.62 -11.51 -17.20
CA ALA A 80 -2.30 -12.67 -17.75
C ALA A 80 -1.86 -12.82 -19.21
N SER A 81 -1.24 -13.97 -19.47
CA SER A 81 -0.80 -14.55 -20.75
C SER A 81 0.34 -13.84 -21.49
N GLU A 82 1.58 -14.16 -21.09
CA GLU A 82 2.54 -14.74 -22.03
C GLU A 82 1.98 -16.11 -22.47
N ASP A 83 1.62 -16.26 -23.76
CA ASP A 83 1.70 -17.47 -24.59
C ASP A 83 0.85 -17.25 -25.85
N ASP A 84 1.46 -16.76 -26.94
CA ASP A 84 1.11 -17.08 -28.34
C ASP A 84 2.27 -16.57 -29.23
N GLU A 85 3.44 -17.20 -29.06
CA GLU A 85 4.46 -17.22 -30.11
C GLU A 85 4.11 -18.40 -31.04
N ASP A 86 3.04 -18.29 -31.83
CA ASP A 86 2.95 -19.07 -33.07
C ASP A 86 3.67 -18.27 -34.17
N GLU A 87 4.99 -18.45 -34.19
CA GLU A 87 5.77 -18.42 -35.42
C GLU A 87 5.17 -19.43 -36.41
N ASP A 88 4.36 -18.98 -37.37
CA ASP A 88 4.39 -19.61 -38.70
C ASP A 88 4.09 -18.57 -39.79
N ASP A 89 5.19 -18.22 -40.44
CA ASP A 89 5.38 -17.49 -41.68
C ASP A 89 4.64 -18.21 -42.84
N ASP A 90 3.31 -18.10 -42.91
CA ASP A 90 2.49 -18.54 -44.07
C ASP A 90 1.89 -17.31 -44.78
N TRP A 91 2.75 -16.36 -45.17
CA TRP A 91 2.36 -15.22 -46.01
C TRP A 91 3.34 -14.94 -47.15
N LEU A 92 4.27 -15.85 -47.46
CA LEU A 92 5.23 -15.64 -48.54
C LEU A 92 5.67 -16.91 -49.29
N LEU A 93 4.74 -17.61 -49.97
CA LEU A 93 4.91 -18.02 -51.38
C LEU A 93 3.60 -18.47 -52.06
#